data_AF-Q2UIQ6-F1
#
_entry.id   AF-Q2UIQ6-F1
#
_cell.length_a   1.000
_cell.length_b   1.000
_cell.length_c   1.000
_cell.angle_alpha   90.00
_cell.angle_beta   90.00
_cell.angle_gamma   90.00
#
_symmetry.space_group_name_H-M   'P 1'
#
loop_
_entity.id
_entity.type
_entity.pdbx_description
1 polymer ?
#
loop_
_entity_poly.entity_id
_entity_poly.type
_entity_poly.pdbx_seq_one_letter_code
_entity_poly.pdbx_strand_id
1 'polypeptide(L)'
;MRYHVLIIGLARDGFGVQSFFLGSEEQRRKMDESANAMSLASAREISALARIHRQEYGMERAHQFATYAMMLALFTMLDDPSFDVLDHDFLSLTSAFSITASRSQVGRHLFHIFRESVRSRNQEERVLQSDAVSDEVKELFGRHPSSQLPDRWGNYADGLERYRGSFSSGSWNYTASGVRDMLEKYERLSLGNHNNTHPRRASSPNDGWET
;
A
#
# COMPACT_ATOMS: atom_id res chain seq x y z
N MET A 1 -4.13 4.05 15.98
CA MET A 1 -4.23 3.39 14.65
C MET A 1 -5.41 2.42 14.54
N ARG A 2 -5.56 1.40 15.42
CA ARG A 2 -6.65 0.40 15.30
C ARG A 2 -8.05 0.98 15.15
N TYR A 3 -8.40 1.97 15.99
CA TYR A 3 -9.67 2.67 15.91
C TYR A 3 -9.92 3.28 14.52
N HIS A 4 -8.99 4.09 14.01
CA HIS A 4 -9.12 4.74 12.71
C HIS A 4 -9.16 3.76 11.53
N VAL A 5 -8.42 2.66 11.62
CA VAL A 5 -8.51 1.56 10.63
C VAL A 5 -9.94 0.99 10.55
N LEU A 6 -10.59 0.80 11.70
CA LEU A 6 -11.98 0.33 11.74
C LEU A 6 -12.92 1.37 11.14
N ILE A 7 -12.75 2.66 11.45
CA ILE A 7 -13.57 3.73 10.86
C ILE A 7 -13.42 3.75 9.33
N ILE A 8 -12.20 3.64 8.81
CA ILE A 8 -11.96 3.58 7.36
C ILE A 8 -12.67 2.35 6.77
N GLY A 9 -12.52 1.17 7.37
CA GLY A 9 -13.19 -0.04 6.91
C GLY A 9 -14.71 0.09 6.88
N LEU A 10 -15.30 0.60 7.97
CA LEU A 10 -16.75 0.80 8.09
C LEU A 10 -17.29 1.83 7.09
N ALA A 11 -16.55 2.93 6.89
CA ALA A 11 -16.93 3.98 5.95
C ALA A 11 -16.85 3.51 4.49
N ARG A 12 -15.87 2.67 4.14
CA ARG A 12 -15.63 2.22 2.76
C ARG A 12 -16.39 0.94 2.37
N ASP A 13 -16.74 0.09 3.33
CA ASP A 13 -17.47 -1.16 3.07
C ASP A 13 -18.99 -1.00 3.23
N GLY A 14 -19.46 0.04 3.95
CA GLY A 14 -20.88 0.42 4.06
C GLY A 14 -21.81 -0.70 4.55
N PHE A 15 -21.25 -1.77 5.11
CA PHE A 15 -21.89 -3.08 5.36
C PHE A 15 -22.66 -3.69 4.19
N GLY A 16 -22.62 -3.15 2.96
CA GLY A 16 -23.59 -3.49 1.92
C GLY A 16 -25.07 -3.26 2.33
N VAL A 17 -25.32 -2.61 3.48
CA VAL A 17 -26.65 -2.41 4.08
C VAL A 17 -27.26 -1.09 3.59
N GLN A 18 -26.43 -0.11 3.22
CA GLN A 18 -26.90 1.22 2.82
C GLN A 18 -27.80 1.20 1.57
N SER A 19 -27.53 0.32 0.61
CA SER A 19 -28.37 0.20 -0.60
C SER A 19 -29.79 -0.32 -0.33
N PHE A 20 -30.01 -1.06 0.77
CA PHE A 20 -31.31 -1.65 1.10
C PHE A 20 -32.22 -0.72 1.91
N PHE A 21 -31.67 0.19 2.72
CA PHE A 21 -32.45 1.02 3.65
C PHE A 21 -32.63 2.49 3.21
N LEU A 22 -31.93 2.94 2.17
CA LEU A 22 -32.00 4.34 1.73
C LEU A 22 -32.99 4.52 0.59
N GLY A 23 -34.13 5.13 0.89
CA GLY A 23 -35.25 5.37 -0.02
C GLY A 23 -35.09 6.55 -0.99
N SER A 24 -34.01 7.34 -0.91
CA SER A 24 -33.74 8.46 -1.84
C SER A 24 -32.25 8.55 -2.21
N GLU A 25 -31.97 8.76 -3.50
CA GLU A 25 -30.62 8.95 -4.05
C GLU A 25 -29.86 10.12 -3.40
N GLU A 26 -30.56 11.19 -3.02
CA GLU A 26 -29.97 12.35 -2.35
C GLU A 26 -29.41 12.00 -0.96
N GLN A 27 -30.10 11.09 -0.27
CA GLN A 27 -29.70 10.66 1.07
C GLN A 27 -28.52 9.69 1.02
N ARG A 28 -28.43 8.88 -0.06
CA ARG A 28 -27.26 8.05 -0.35
C ARG A 28 -26.02 8.90 -0.59
N ARG A 29 -26.12 9.89 -1.47
CA ARG A 29 -25.00 10.81 -1.77
C ARG A 29 -24.45 11.52 -0.54
N LYS A 30 -25.32 12.07 0.33
CA LYS A 30 -24.89 12.74 1.57
C LYS A 30 -24.22 11.79 2.56
N MET A 31 -24.71 10.55 2.64
CA MET A 31 -24.08 9.53 3.48
C MET A 31 -22.72 9.11 2.94
N ASP A 32 -22.60 8.92 1.63
CA ASP A 32 -21.33 8.58 0.97
C ASP A 32 -20.30 9.70 1.16
N GLU A 33 -20.72 10.96 1.01
CA GLU A 33 -19.85 12.13 1.23
C GLU A 33 -19.37 12.22 2.69
N SER A 34 -20.28 11.99 3.64
CA SER A 34 -19.94 11.93 5.07
C SER A 34 -18.99 10.77 5.40
N ALA A 35 -19.23 9.58 4.83
CA ALA A 35 -18.37 8.41 5.00
C ALA A 35 -16.97 8.65 4.43
N ASN A 36 -16.89 9.24 3.24
CA ASN A 36 -15.62 9.63 2.62
C ASN A 36 -14.86 10.61 3.50
N ALA A 37 -15.52 11.68 3.99
CA ALA A 37 -14.92 12.64 4.89
C ALA A 37 -14.42 12.01 6.20
N MET A 38 -15.20 11.11 6.81
CA MET A 38 -14.79 10.36 8.01
C MET A 38 -13.58 9.45 7.77
N SER A 39 -13.55 8.78 6.61
CA SER A 39 -12.44 7.91 6.23
C SER A 39 -11.16 8.72 6.01
N LEU A 40 -11.26 9.88 5.36
CA LEU A 40 -10.14 10.78 5.12
C LEU A 40 -9.60 11.37 6.42
N ALA A 41 -10.48 11.84 7.31
CA ALA A 41 -10.08 12.33 8.63
C ALA A 41 -9.35 11.23 9.42
N SER A 42 -9.86 10.00 9.39
CA SER A 42 -9.22 8.86 10.04
C SER A 42 -7.86 8.50 9.43
N ALA A 43 -7.70 8.66 8.11
CA ALA A 43 -6.42 8.47 7.45
C ALA A 43 -5.38 9.52 7.90
N ARG A 44 -5.80 10.80 8.03
CA ARG A 44 -4.95 11.88 8.55
C ARG A 44 -4.52 11.64 9.99
N GLU A 45 -5.43 11.16 10.84
CA GLU A 45 -5.10 10.77 12.22
C GLU A 45 -4.08 9.60 12.26
N ILE A 46 -4.16 8.65 11.33
CA ILE A 46 -3.13 7.60 11.21
C ILE A 46 -1.78 8.21 10.84
N SER A 47 -1.75 9.20 9.94
CA SER A 47 -0.51 9.93 9.61
C SER A 47 0.08 10.65 10.82
N ALA A 48 -0.75 11.37 11.58
CA ALA A 48 -0.32 12.05 12.80
C ALA A 48 0.28 11.07 13.82
N LEU A 49 -0.39 9.93 14.06
CA LEU A 49 0.09 8.87 14.95
C LEU A 49 1.38 8.22 14.45
N ALA A 50 1.51 8.00 13.13
CA ALA A 50 2.73 7.46 12.55
C ALA A 50 3.90 8.43 12.74
N ARG A 51 3.68 9.74 12.53
CA ARG A 51 4.70 10.76 12.74
C ARG A 51 5.18 10.78 14.20
N ILE A 52 4.26 10.79 15.17
CA ILE A 52 4.60 10.75 16.60
C ILE A 52 5.40 9.48 16.92
N HIS A 53 4.91 8.31 16.48
CA HIS A 53 5.60 7.05 16.74
C HIS A 53 7.02 7.02 16.13
N ARG A 54 7.20 7.59 14.93
CA ARG A 54 8.49 7.69 14.28
C ARG A 54 9.45 8.58 15.07
N GLN A 55 8.97 9.69 15.62
CA GLN A 55 9.79 10.62 16.40
C GLN A 55 10.20 10.04 17.76
N GLU A 56 9.30 9.30 18.42
CA GLU A 56 9.55 8.77 19.77
C GLU A 56 10.29 7.43 19.77
N TYR A 57 9.97 6.52 18.84
CA TYR A 57 10.45 5.13 18.87
C TYR A 57 11.11 4.68 17.57
N GLY A 58 11.11 5.52 16.54
CA GLY A 58 11.48 5.13 15.18
C GLY A 58 10.41 4.25 14.51
N MET A 59 10.72 3.79 13.30
CA MET A 59 9.82 2.94 12.49
C MET A 59 10.39 1.57 12.18
N GLU A 60 11.66 1.30 12.51
CA GLU A 60 12.35 0.10 12.05
C GLU A 60 11.77 -1.22 12.59
N ARG A 61 11.16 -1.16 13.78
CA ARG A 61 10.55 -2.32 14.47
C ARG A 61 9.04 -2.17 14.61
N ALA A 62 8.42 -1.32 13.79
CA ALA A 62 6.98 -1.14 13.81
C ALA A 62 6.27 -2.47 13.54
N HIS A 63 5.23 -2.76 14.32
CA HIS A 63 4.45 -3.99 14.18
C HIS A 63 3.81 -4.08 12.79
N GLN A 64 3.60 -5.29 12.26
CA GLN A 64 2.99 -5.51 10.93
C GLN A 64 1.64 -4.80 10.77
N PHE A 65 0.86 -4.73 11.85
CA PHE A 65 -0.38 -3.96 11.90
C PHE A 65 -0.20 -2.47 11.57
N ALA A 66 0.91 -1.84 11.98
CA ALA A 66 1.19 -0.45 11.64
C ALA A 66 1.45 -0.31 10.13
N THR A 67 2.17 -1.25 9.52
CA THR A 67 2.36 -1.28 8.06
C THR A 67 1.02 -1.36 7.34
N TYR A 68 0.12 -2.25 7.80
CA TYR A 68 -1.26 -2.34 7.28
C TYR A 68 -2.04 -1.03 7.44
N ALA A 69 -2.02 -0.43 8.64
CA ALA A 69 -2.73 0.81 8.92
C ALA A 69 -2.24 1.99 8.06
N MET A 70 -0.92 2.12 7.89
CA MET A 70 -0.33 3.19 7.07
C MET A 70 -0.66 3.01 5.60
N MET A 71 -0.55 1.78 5.08
CA MET A 71 -0.97 1.47 3.72
C MET A 71 -2.47 1.79 3.52
N LEU A 72 -3.34 1.40 4.44
CA LEU A 72 -4.78 1.64 4.33
C LEU A 72 -5.08 3.14 4.29
N ALA A 73 -4.43 3.91 5.16
CA ALA A 73 -4.56 5.36 5.20
C ALA A 73 -4.04 6.01 3.91
N LEU A 74 -2.89 5.59 3.38
CA LEU A 74 -2.34 6.13 2.13
C LEU A 74 -3.27 5.91 0.94
N PHE A 75 -3.82 4.70 0.78
CA PHE A 75 -4.80 4.44 -0.28
C PHE A 75 -6.12 5.17 -0.04
N THR A 76 -6.51 5.40 1.22
CA THR A 76 -7.71 6.19 1.54
C THR A 76 -7.53 7.66 1.13
N MET A 77 -6.35 8.23 1.36
CA MET A 77 -6.01 9.58 0.89
C MET A 77 -5.92 9.63 -0.64
N LEU A 78 -5.32 8.61 -1.25
CA LEU A 78 -5.16 8.53 -2.70
C LEU A 78 -6.51 8.39 -3.43
N ASP A 79 -7.49 7.75 -2.81
CA ASP A 79 -8.83 7.54 -3.37
C ASP A 79 -9.73 8.79 -3.25
N ASP A 80 -9.31 9.80 -2.49
CA ASP A 80 -10.06 11.04 -2.33
C ASP A 80 -10.01 11.90 -3.63
N PRO A 81 -11.14 12.48 -4.09
CA PRO A 81 -11.17 13.33 -5.28
C PRO A 81 -10.29 14.59 -5.18
N SER A 82 -10.04 15.08 -3.97
CA SER A 82 -9.21 16.25 -3.68
C SER A 82 -7.75 15.90 -3.39
N PHE A 83 -7.32 14.67 -3.73
CA PHE A 83 -5.96 14.20 -3.50
C PHE A 83 -4.90 15.17 -4.06
N ASP A 84 -4.01 15.59 -3.15
CA ASP A 84 -2.81 16.36 -3.47
C ASP A 84 -1.57 15.60 -3.00
N VAL A 85 -0.70 15.25 -3.94
CA VAL A 85 0.55 14.54 -3.66
C VAL A 85 1.51 15.34 -2.78
N LEU A 86 1.37 16.67 -2.74
CA LEU A 86 2.18 17.56 -1.91
C LEU A 86 1.61 17.74 -0.49
N ASP A 87 0.51 17.08 -0.15
CA ASP A 87 -0.07 17.11 1.19
C ASP A 87 0.94 16.63 2.23
N HIS A 88 1.12 17.42 3.28
CA HIS A 88 2.12 17.16 4.33
C HIS A 88 1.85 15.82 5.03
N ASP A 89 0.58 15.51 5.34
CA ASP A 89 0.23 14.27 6.04
C ASP A 89 0.45 13.06 5.13
N PHE A 90 0.17 13.19 3.84
CA PHE A 90 0.45 12.17 2.84
C PHE A 90 1.95 11.89 2.69
N LEU A 91 2.78 12.94 2.55
CA LEU A 91 4.23 12.79 2.38
C LEU A 91 4.90 12.23 3.65
N SER A 92 4.52 12.74 4.81
CA SER A 92 4.98 12.25 6.12
C SER A 92 4.68 10.75 6.29
N LEU A 93 3.45 10.35 5.97
CA LEU A 93 3.01 8.96 6.06
C LEU A 93 3.71 8.07 5.02
N THR A 94 3.92 8.58 3.81
CA THR A 94 4.64 7.86 2.74
C THR A 94 6.07 7.54 3.16
N SER A 95 6.77 8.52 3.76
CA SER A 95 8.12 8.33 4.28
C SER A 95 8.14 7.33 5.46
N ALA A 96 7.15 7.34 6.34
CA ALA A 96 7.04 6.34 7.40
C ALA A 96 6.78 4.92 6.83
N PHE A 97 5.90 4.82 5.84
CA PHE A 97 5.55 3.56 5.19
C PHE A 97 6.73 2.96 4.40
N SER A 98 7.56 3.77 3.72
CA SER A 98 8.73 3.26 3.00
C SER A 98 9.72 2.52 3.93
N ILE A 99 9.90 3.04 5.15
CA ILE A 99 10.75 2.41 6.18
C ILE A 99 10.19 1.04 6.56
N THR A 100 8.92 0.94 6.91
CA THR A 100 8.33 -0.31 7.40
C THR A 100 8.13 -1.33 6.27
N ALA A 101 7.72 -0.86 5.09
CA ALA A 101 7.57 -1.68 3.90
C ALA A 101 8.87 -2.41 3.58
N SER A 102 10.02 -1.74 3.74
CA SER A 102 11.33 -2.29 3.39
C SER A 102 11.74 -3.52 4.18
N ARG A 103 11.08 -3.77 5.30
CA ARG A 103 11.41 -4.85 6.24
C ARG A 103 10.64 -6.15 5.99
N SER A 104 9.67 -6.17 5.08
CA SER A 104 8.91 -7.40 4.76
C SER A 104 8.63 -7.53 3.28
N GLN A 105 8.56 -8.77 2.76
CA GLN A 105 8.29 -9.02 1.34
C GLN A 105 6.92 -8.49 0.91
N VAL A 106 5.89 -8.70 1.73
CA VAL A 106 4.54 -8.18 1.51
C VAL A 106 4.57 -6.64 1.48
N GLY A 107 5.25 -6.03 2.46
CA GLY A 107 5.47 -4.58 2.47
C GLY A 107 6.16 -4.09 1.20
N ARG A 108 7.14 -4.83 0.68
CA ARG A 108 7.83 -4.46 -0.57
C ARG A 108 6.89 -4.40 -1.76
N HIS A 109 6.09 -5.44 -1.90
CA HIS A 109 5.13 -5.52 -2.99
C HIS A 109 4.05 -4.43 -2.88
N LEU A 110 3.51 -4.20 -1.69
CA LEU A 110 2.52 -3.14 -1.46
C LEU A 110 3.07 -1.74 -1.76
N PHE A 111 4.32 -1.48 -1.37
CA PHE A 111 4.96 -0.20 -1.65
C PHE A 111 5.13 0.03 -3.15
N HIS A 112 5.46 -1.02 -3.90
CA HIS A 112 5.51 -0.94 -5.36
C HIS A 112 4.14 -0.60 -5.96
N ILE A 113 3.08 -1.31 -5.56
CA ILE A 113 1.70 -1.03 -6.00
C ILE A 113 1.31 0.41 -5.66
N PHE A 114 1.65 0.87 -4.45
CA PHE A 114 1.39 2.24 -4.02
C PHE A 114 2.09 3.26 -4.93
N ARG A 115 3.37 3.07 -5.25
CA ARG A 115 4.11 3.96 -6.18
C ARG A 115 3.41 4.03 -7.54
N GLU A 116 3.05 2.89 -8.12
CA GLU A 116 2.35 2.84 -9.40
C GLU A 116 0.96 3.51 -9.33
N SER A 117 0.29 3.41 -8.19
CA SER A 117 -1.02 4.04 -7.97
C SER A 117 -0.93 5.56 -7.79
N VAL A 118 0.17 6.07 -7.23
CA VAL A 118 0.41 7.51 -7.18
C VAL A 118 0.78 8.03 -8.57
N ARG A 119 1.60 7.28 -9.33
CA ARG A 119 1.99 7.65 -10.71
C ARG A 119 0.78 7.78 -11.62
N SER A 120 -0.20 6.88 -11.52
CA SER A 120 -1.42 6.95 -12.33
C SER A 120 -2.28 8.21 -12.06
N ARG A 121 -2.03 8.94 -10.96
CA ARG A 121 -2.67 10.25 -10.70
C ARG A 121 -2.02 11.41 -11.48
N ASN A 122 -0.91 11.18 -12.19
CA ASN A 122 -0.22 12.15 -13.03
C ASN A 122 0.20 13.45 -12.30
N GLN A 123 0.49 13.39 -11.00
CA GLN A 123 0.96 14.54 -10.21
C GLN A 123 2.47 14.49 -9.92
N GLU A 124 3.21 13.53 -10.50
CA GLU A 124 4.63 13.28 -10.21
C GLU A 124 5.53 14.47 -10.55
N GLU A 125 5.27 15.19 -11.64
CA GLU A 125 6.07 16.34 -12.06
C GLU A 125 6.03 17.47 -11.01
N ARG A 126 4.89 17.65 -10.34
CA ARG A 126 4.73 18.62 -9.25
C ARG A 126 5.60 18.28 -8.04
N VAL A 127 5.80 16.98 -7.76
CA VAL A 127 6.68 16.53 -6.67
C VAL A 127 8.14 16.80 -7.00
N LEU A 128 8.55 16.49 -8.23
CA LEU A 128 9.93 16.66 -8.68
C LEU A 128 10.35 18.14 -8.71
N GLN A 129 9.42 19.03 -9.08
CA GLN A 129 9.66 20.48 -9.15
C GLN A 129 9.53 21.20 -7.80
N SER A 130 9.03 20.56 -6.75
CA SER A 130 8.79 21.21 -5.47
C SER A 130 10.05 21.28 -4.62
N ASP A 131 10.48 22.48 -4.22
CA ASP A 131 11.60 22.67 -3.28
C ASP A 131 11.26 22.27 -1.84
N ALA A 132 9.97 22.12 -1.52
CA ALA A 132 9.48 21.76 -0.20
C ALA A 132 9.57 20.24 0.08
N VAL A 133 9.75 19.42 -0.96
CA VAL A 133 9.84 17.96 -0.84
C VAL A 133 11.30 17.55 -0.76
N SER A 134 11.64 16.73 0.24
CA SER A 134 13.00 16.21 0.38
C SER A 134 13.38 15.30 -0.78
N ASP A 135 14.68 15.24 -1.11
CA ASP A 135 15.18 14.39 -2.19
C ASP A 135 14.85 12.92 -1.97
N GLU A 136 14.86 12.44 -0.72
CA GLU A 136 14.45 11.07 -0.37
C GLU A 136 13.01 10.78 -0.79
N VAL A 137 12.10 11.75 -0.65
CA VAL A 137 10.68 11.60 -1.04
C VAL A 137 10.52 11.78 -2.55
N LYS A 138 11.29 12.67 -3.19
CA LYS A 138 11.32 12.80 -4.66
C LYS A 138 11.78 11.50 -5.33
N GLU A 139 12.75 10.80 -4.77
CA GLU A 139 13.19 9.48 -5.23
C GLU A 139 12.06 8.43 -5.18
N LEU A 140 11.10 8.56 -4.26
CA LEU A 140 9.97 7.64 -4.18
C LEU A 140 9.05 7.76 -5.40
N PHE A 141 8.94 8.93 -6.00
CA PHE A 141 8.00 9.19 -7.08
C PHE A 141 8.67 9.30 -8.47
N GLY A 142 9.91 9.79 -8.53
CA GLY A 142 10.64 9.97 -9.78
C GLY A 142 10.98 8.66 -10.53
N ARG A 143 11.12 8.79 -11.86
CA ARG A 143 12.07 8.00 -12.67
C ARG A 143 13.33 8.84 -12.80
N HIS A 144 14.42 8.49 -12.13
CA HIS A 144 15.71 9.08 -12.49
C HIS A 144 16.45 8.15 -13.45
N PRO A 145 16.56 8.49 -14.75
CA PRO A 145 17.51 7.86 -15.66
C PRO A 145 18.95 8.39 -15.49
N SER A 146 19.24 9.23 -14.48
CA SER A 146 20.49 10.01 -14.42
C SER A 146 21.24 10.03 -13.07
N SER A 147 20.76 9.38 -12.01
CA SER A 147 21.59 9.28 -10.80
C SER A 147 22.62 8.17 -11.00
N GLN A 148 23.91 8.53 -11.07
CA GLN A 148 25.03 7.59 -11.00
C GLN A 148 25.10 6.84 -9.65
N LEU A 149 24.19 7.13 -8.72
CA LEU A 149 23.94 6.37 -7.51
C LEU A 149 22.88 5.29 -7.78
N PRO A 150 23.12 4.03 -7.38
CA PRO A 150 22.13 2.97 -7.54
C PRO A 150 20.86 3.37 -6.80
N ASP A 151 19.74 3.43 -7.51
CA ASP A 151 18.41 3.69 -6.93
C ASP A 151 18.21 2.69 -5.78
N ARG A 152 18.23 3.20 -4.54
CA ARG A 152 18.02 2.41 -3.32
C ARG A 152 16.70 1.63 -3.41
N TRP A 153 15.75 2.17 -4.17
CA TRP A 153 14.41 1.62 -4.40
C TRP A 153 14.30 0.86 -5.74
N GLY A 154 15.29 0.98 -6.62
CA GLY A 154 15.45 0.14 -7.81
C GLY A 154 15.92 -1.27 -7.42
N ASN A 155 16.84 -1.35 -6.44
CA ASN A 155 17.21 -2.59 -5.76
C ASN A 155 16.02 -3.28 -5.09
N TYR A 156 14.95 -2.52 -4.82
CA TYR A 156 13.74 -3.03 -4.24
C TYR A 156 12.94 -3.84 -5.25
N ALA A 157 12.76 -3.33 -6.46
CA ALA A 157 12.18 -4.04 -7.59
C ALA A 157 13.06 -5.22 -8.03
N ASP A 158 14.39 -5.04 -8.05
CA ASP A 158 15.36 -6.09 -8.40
C ASP A 158 15.41 -7.23 -7.36
N GLY A 159 15.37 -6.90 -6.06
CA GLY A 159 15.22 -7.87 -4.97
C GLY A 159 13.87 -8.57 -4.98
N LEU A 160 12.91 -8.09 -5.76
CA LEU A 160 11.56 -8.60 -5.96
C LEU A 160 11.54 -9.53 -7.21
N GLU A 161 12.34 -9.23 -8.25
CA GLU A 161 12.58 -10.12 -9.41
C GLU A 161 13.22 -11.46 -9.03
N ARG A 162 14.12 -11.48 -8.04
CA ARG A 162 14.73 -12.72 -7.52
C ARG A 162 13.73 -13.72 -6.92
N TYR A 163 12.49 -13.29 -6.67
CA TYR A 163 11.41 -14.11 -6.10
C TYR A 163 10.22 -14.31 -7.05
N ARG A 164 10.44 -14.15 -8.36
CA ARG A 164 9.46 -14.39 -9.45
C ARG A 164 8.74 -15.75 -9.38
N GLY A 165 9.24 -16.70 -8.59
CA GLY A 165 8.62 -18.01 -8.37
C GLY A 165 7.38 -18.03 -7.46
N SER A 166 7.17 -17.06 -6.57
CA SER A 166 6.03 -17.05 -5.63
C SER A 166 4.86 -16.15 -6.03
N PHE A 167 5.09 -15.18 -6.92
CA PHE A 167 4.08 -14.19 -7.33
C PHE A 167 3.99 -14.15 -8.85
N SER A 168 2.80 -14.42 -9.40
CA SER A 168 2.57 -14.53 -10.84
C SER A 168 3.09 -13.29 -11.59
N SER A 169 3.75 -13.54 -12.73
CA SER A 169 4.45 -12.56 -13.58
C SER A 169 3.62 -11.36 -14.05
N GLY A 170 2.30 -11.34 -13.81
CA GLY A 170 1.40 -10.23 -14.17
C GLY A 170 1.22 -9.14 -13.11
N SER A 171 1.81 -9.25 -11.92
CA SER A 171 1.50 -8.36 -10.77
C SER A 171 2.32 -7.07 -10.68
N TRP A 172 3.18 -6.77 -11.66
CA TRP A 172 4.14 -5.66 -11.58
C TRP A 172 3.59 -4.33 -12.11
N ASN A 173 2.77 -4.34 -13.15
CA ASN A 173 2.07 -3.15 -13.66
C ASN A 173 0.66 -3.06 -13.09
N TYR A 174 0.53 -3.21 -11.78
CA TYR A 174 -0.75 -3.14 -11.10
C TYR A 174 -0.88 -1.83 -10.33
N THR A 175 -1.85 -1.04 -10.77
CA THR A 175 -2.37 0.13 -10.07
C THR A 175 -3.66 -0.30 -9.39
N ALA A 176 -3.77 -0.07 -8.08
CA ALA A 176 -5.03 -0.37 -7.40
C ALA A 176 -6.08 0.65 -7.82
N SER A 177 -7.26 0.15 -8.20
CA SER A 177 -8.40 1.00 -8.56
C SER A 177 -8.99 1.76 -7.37
N GLY A 178 -8.66 1.36 -6.13
CA GLY A 178 -9.08 2.00 -4.89
C GLY A 178 -8.69 1.19 -3.66
N VAL A 179 -9.19 1.59 -2.48
CA VAL A 179 -8.86 0.98 -1.19
C VAL A 179 -9.22 -0.51 -1.13
N ARG A 180 -10.41 -0.87 -1.63
CA ARG A 180 -10.93 -2.25 -1.57
C ARG A 180 -10.09 -3.23 -2.38
N ASP A 181 -9.75 -2.86 -3.61
CA ASP A 181 -8.93 -3.65 -4.53
C ASP A 181 -7.53 -3.89 -3.95
N MET A 182 -6.97 -2.85 -3.34
CA MET A 182 -5.70 -2.96 -2.63
C MET A 182 -5.78 -3.90 -1.41
N LEU A 183 -6.85 -3.85 -0.62
CA LEU A 183 -7.05 -4.75 0.53
C LEU A 183 -7.14 -6.22 0.10
N GLU A 184 -7.84 -6.50 -1.00
CA GLU A 184 -7.91 -7.85 -1.57
C GLU A 184 -6.52 -8.34 -2.01
N LYS A 185 -5.69 -7.45 -2.57
CA LYS A 185 -4.29 -7.76 -2.85
C LYS A 185 -3.48 -8.02 -1.59
N TYR A 186 -3.61 -7.19 -0.56
CA TYR A 186 -2.93 -7.39 0.70
C TYR A 186 -3.24 -8.75 1.32
N GLU A 187 -4.52 -9.14 1.33
CA GLU A 187 -4.98 -10.42 1.83
C GLU A 187 -4.35 -11.58 1.05
N ARG A 188 -4.42 -11.54 -0.29
CA ARG A 188 -3.79 -12.55 -1.16
C ARG A 188 -2.28 -12.67 -0.94
N LEU A 189 -1.59 -11.55 -0.75
CA LEU A 189 -0.15 -11.54 -0.50
C LEU A 189 0.21 -12.07 0.89
N SER A 190 -0.64 -11.83 1.88
CA SER A 190 -0.39 -12.19 3.28
C SER A 190 -0.77 -13.64 3.59
N LEU A 191 -1.89 -14.13 3.04
CA LEU A 191 -2.40 -15.48 3.25
C LEU A 191 -1.79 -16.50 2.27
N GLY A 192 -1.16 -16.03 1.19
CA GLY A 192 -0.66 -16.87 0.13
C GLY A 192 -1.74 -17.26 -0.89
N ASN A 193 -1.30 -17.67 -2.07
CA ASN A 193 -2.18 -18.11 -3.14
C ASN A 193 -2.74 -19.49 -2.78
N HIS A 194 -4.04 -19.59 -2.46
CA HIS A 194 -4.72 -20.86 -2.18
C HIS A 194 -4.67 -21.85 -3.36
N ASN A 195 -4.21 -21.40 -4.52
CA ASN A 195 -4.07 -22.22 -5.73
C ASN A 195 -2.70 -22.91 -5.86
N ASN A 196 -1.77 -22.71 -4.91
CA ASN A 196 -0.51 -23.46 -4.88
C ASN A 196 -0.65 -24.74 -4.06
N THR A 197 -1.61 -25.59 -4.43
CA THR A 197 -1.49 -27.02 -4.18
C THR A 197 -0.37 -27.55 -5.09
N HIS A 198 0.88 -27.35 -4.69
CA HIS A 198 1.95 -28.15 -5.27
C HIS A 198 1.63 -29.62 -4.95
N PRO A 199 1.46 -30.51 -5.97
CA PRO A 199 1.45 -31.93 -5.68
C PRO A 199 2.78 -32.23 -4.98
N ARG A 200 2.70 -32.87 -3.80
CA ARG A 200 3.87 -33.39 -3.08
C ARG A 200 4.79 -34.03 -4.11
N ARG A 201 6.00 -33.49 -4.23
CA ARG A 201 7.08 -34.07 -5.04
C ARG A 201 7.14 -35.54 -4.68
N ALA A 202 6.80 -36.42 -5.62
CA ALA A 202 6.91 -37.84 -5.42
C ALA A 202 8.37 -38.13 -5.06
N SER A 203 8.57 -38.72 -3.89
CA SER A 203 9.87 -39.26 -3.49
C SER A 203 10.30 -40.23 -4.59
N SER A 204 11.41 -39.94 -5.26
CA SER A 204 11.99 -40.89 -6.22
C SER A 204 12.25 -42.23 -5.52
N PRO A 205 11.94 -43.37 -6.15
CA PRO A 205 12.35 -44.67 -5.63
C PRO A 205 13.88 -44.74 -5.64
N ASN A 206 14.44 -45.25 -4.56
CA ASN A 206 15.86 -45.47 -4.38
C ASN A 206 16.27 -46.67 -5.24
N ASP A 207 16.79 -46.43 -6.45
CA ASP A 207 17.40 -47.47 -7.27
C ASP A 207 18.86 -47.68 -6.86
N GLY A 208 19.20 -48.93 -6.56
CA GLY A 208 20.53 -49.47 -6.79
C GLY A 208 21.47 -49.56 -5.59
N TRP A 209 21.51 -50.75 -4.97
CA TRP A 209 22.76 -51.35 -4.53
C TRP A 209 22.78 -52.80 -5.02
N GLU A 210 23.33 -53.01 -6.21
CA GLU A 210 23.95 -54.28 -6.57
C GLU A 210 25.42 -54.21 -6.13
N THR A 211 25.81 -55.11 -5.22
CA THR A 211 27.01 -55.97 -5.27
C THR A 211 26.96 -56.95 -4.11
#